data_AF-A0A7J5AIR0-F1
#
_entry.id   AF-A0A7J5AIR0-F1
#
_cell.length_a   1.000
_cell.length_b   1.000
_cell.length_c   1.000
_cell.angle_alpha   90.00
_cell.angle_beta   90.00
_cell.angle_gamma   90.00
#
_symmetry.space_group_name_H-M   'P 1'
#
loop_
_entity.id
_entity.type
_entity.pdbx_description
1 polymer ?
#
loop_
_entity_poly.entity_id
_entity_poly.type
_entity_poly.pdbx_seq_one_letter_code
_entity_poly.pdbx_strand_id
1 'polypeptide(L)'
;MASDAELAAMRHAITLSSFGLGTTSPNPPVGCVILDRNGATVGTGYHRRKGEAHAEANALKAAGAAARGGTAVVTLEPCNHTGVTPACRQELINAGITRVVISIIDPTSRGDGGAAVLAAHGIDVETNVLPNETLTVLGPWLTATRRRRPYLIWAYVLNAKDSQHSNDQLVADLRSRADLVHSGKALEEGIPGGHAPEHFTLPDDPSGDLHQWISTCYATGSRAILAVGADSNGLHVNLDCVDEIVVAVGKAPPASGLAAATIDLTPAGFEWADISPSSTGNRIRLRRSEHSSLQAGIAQTRMR
;
A
#
# COMPACT_ATOMS: atom_id res chain seq x y z
N MET A 1 -15.61 -3.91 20.58
CA MET A 1 -15.53 -4.94 19.52
C MET A 1 -16.34 -4.43 18.36
N ALA A 2 -15.72 -4.35 17.19
CA ALA A 2 -16.34 -3.80 16.00
C ALA A 2 -17.58 -4.61 15.63
N SER A 3 -18.67 -3.93 15.29
CA SER A 3 -19.89 -4.55 14.80
C SER A 3 -19.74 -5.08 13.38
N ASP A 4 -20.66 -5.92 12.91
CA ASP A 4 -20.65 -6.42 11.52
C ASP A 4 -20.70 -5.29 10.49
N ALA A 5 -21.45 -4.21 10.79
CA ALA A 5 -21.50 -3.02 9.95
C ALA A 5 -20.13 -2.31 9.89
N GLU A 6 -19.42 -2.22 11.01
CA GLU A 6 -18.09 -1.63 11.09
C GLU A 6 -17.03 -2.49 10.41
N LEU A 7 -17.13 -3.82 10.50
CA LEU A 7 -16.26 -4.75 9.77
C LEU A 7 -16.48 -4.65 8.25
N ALA A 8 -17.73 -4.58 7.79
CA ALA A 8 -18.06 -4.36 6.39
C ALA A 8 -17.56 -2.99 5.89
N ALA A 9 -17.74 -1.95 6.69
CA ALA A 9 -17.23 -0.61 6.41
C ALA A 9 -15.69 -0.58 6.36
N MET A 10 -15.01 -1.33 7.22
CA MET A 10 -13.55 -1.41 7.22
C MET A 10 -13.04 -2.06 5.93
N ARG A 11 -13.66 -3.16 5.47
CA ARG A 11 -13.34 -3.76 4.17
C ARG A 11 -13.57 -2.80 3.01
N HIS A 12 -14.64 -2.02 3.08
CA HIS A 12 -14.90 -0.98 2.09
C HIS A 12 -13.83 0.13 2.14
N ALA A 13 -13.42 0.58 3.33
CA ALA A 13 -12.34 1.54 3.51
C ALA A 13 -11.00 1.01 2.96
N ILE A 14 -10.70 -0.28 3.14
CA ILE A 14 -9.51 -0.93 2.57
C ILE A 14 -9.57 -0.90 1.03
N THR A 15 -10.70 -1.26 0.43
CA THR A 15 -10.89 -1.15 -1.03
C THR A 15 -10.68 0.28 -1.51
N LEU A 16 -11.28 1.27 -0.82
CA LEU A 16 -11.12 2.68 -1.15
C LEU A 16 -9.66 3.15 -1.07
N SER A 17 -8.92 2.70 -0.05
CA SER A 17 -7.50 3.04 0.11
C SER A 17 -6.64 2.57 -1.07
N SER A 18 -7.02 1.46 -1.72
CA SER A 18 -6.28 0.93 -2.86
C SER A 18 -6.28 1.86 -4.09
N PHE A 19 -7.27 2.76 -4.21
CA PHE A 19 -7.32 3.75 -5.28
C PHE A 19 -6.28 4.86 -5.16
N GLY A 20 -5.61 4.99 -4.00
CA GLY A 20 -4.49 5.92 -3.80
C GLY A 20 -3.11 5.32 -4.12
N LEU A 21 -3.03 4.03 -4.46
CA LEU A 21 -1.75 3.41 -4.83
C LEU A 21 -1.17 4.07 -6.09
N GLY A 22 0.12 4.41 -6.03
CA GLY A 22 0.85 5.06 -7.12
C GLY A 22 0.54 6.54 -7.31
N THR A 23 -0.19 7.19 -6.38
CA THR A 23 -0.47 8.64 -6.45
C THR A 23 -0.32 9.38 -5.12
N THR A 24 -0.40 8.69 -3.97
CA THR A 24 -0.34 9.35 -2.66
C THR A 24 1.08 9.59 -2.15
N SER A 25 2.08 8.86 -2.65
CA SER A 25 3.44 8.91 -2.12
C SER A 25 4.01 10.34 -2.13
N PRO A 26 4.75 10.74 -1.08
CA PRO A 26 5.18 9.95 0.08
C PRO A 26 4.11 9.67 1.16
N ASN A 27 2.89 10.19 1.03
CA ASN A 27 1.81 9.93 1.99
C ASN A 27 1.24 8.51 1.85
N PRO A 28 0.68 7.94 2.93
CA PRO A 28 0.06 6.62 2.89
C PRO A 28 -1.22 6.60 2.04
N PRO A 29 -1.53 5.49 1.37
CA PRO A 29 -2.86 5.22 0.85
C PRO A 29 -3.81 4.95 2.02
N VAL A 30 -4.80 5.82 2.22
CA VAL A 30 -5.77 5.73 3.33
C VAL A 30 -7.19 5.79 2.77
N GLY A 31 -8.08 4.98 3.33
CA GLY A 31 -9.52 5.01 3.07
C GLY A 31 -10.31 5.23 4.36
N CYS A 32 -11.47 5.85 4.23
CA CYS A 32 -12.36 6.16 5.34
C CYS A 32 -13.83 6.03 4.91
N VAL A 33 -14.65 5.47 5.79
CA VAL A 33 -16.11 5.34 5.64
C VAL A 33 -16.76 5.96 6.88
N ILE A 34 -17.78 6.79 6.68
CA ILE A 34 -18.61 7.33 7.76
C ILE A 34 -19.93 6.56 7.79
N LEU A 35 -20.23 5.98 8.95
CA LEU A 35 -21.52 5.39 9.28
C LEU A 35 -22.35 6.36 10.10
N ASP A 36 -23.66 6.42 9.87
CA ASP A 36 -24.58 7.13 10.76
C ASP A 36 -24.86 6.34 12.06
N ARG A 37 -25.71 6.89 12.92
CA ARG A 37 -26.11 6.28 14.21
C ARG A 37 -26.79 4.91 14.07
N ASN A 38 -27.34 4.61 12.90
CA ASN A 38 -28.03 3.36 12.61
C ASN A 38 -27.10 2.34 11.92
N GLY A 39 -25.83 2.70 11.71
CA GLY A 39 -24.84 1.87 11.02
C GLY A 39 -24.91 1.94 9.49
N ALA A 40 -25.65 2.89 8.92
CA ALA A 40 -25.74 3.07 7.47
C ALA A 40 -24.57 3.91 6.94
N THR A 41 -23.97 3.50 5.82
CA THR A 41 -22.92 4.30 5.16
C THR A 41 -23.51 5.60 4.62
N VAL A 42 -22.99 6.73 5.10
CA VAL A 42 -23.43 8.07 4.68
C VAL A 42 -22.32 8.87 3.99
N GLY A 43 -21.07 8.45 4.08
CA GLY A 43 -19.96 9.08 3.36
C GLY A 43 -18.77 8.15 3.19
N THR A 44 -18.01 8.37 2.12
CA THR A 44 -16.81 7.58 1.78
C THR A 44 -15.73 8.49 1.24
N GLY A 45 -14.48 8.20 1.54
CA GLY A 45 -13.33 8.96 1.07
C GLY A 45 -12.05 8.15 1.05
N TYR A 46 -11.10 8.56 0.22
CA TYR A 46 -9.73 8.09 0.24
C TYR A 46 -8.79 9.27 -0.02
N HIS A 47 -7.53 9.12 0.38
CA HIS A 47 -6.51 10.11 0.04
C HIS A 47 -6.06 9.89 -1.40
N ARG A 48 -6.21 10.92 -2.25
CA ARG A 48 -5.96 10.82 -3.69
C ARG A 48 -4.52 11.12 -4.06
N ARG A 49 -3.97 12.18 -3.47
CA ARG A 49 -2.67 12.73 -3.83
C ARG A 49 -2.15 13.59 -2.69
N LYS A 50 -0.83 13.61 -2.48
CA LYS A 50 -0.22 14.52 -1.49
C LYS A 50 -0.56 15.98 -1.80
N GLY A 51 -0.92 16.72 -0.75
CA GLY A 51 -1.37 18.12 -0.83
C GLY A 51 -2.89 18.26 -0.93
N GLU A 52 -3.62 17.19 -1.27
CA GLU A 52 -5.08 17.15 -1.25
C GLU A 52 -5.63 16.69 0.10
N ALA A 53 -6.96 16.79 0.25
CA ALA A 53 -7.68 16.33 1.42
C ALA A 53 -7.40 14.84 1.75
N HIS A 54 -7.30 14.54 3.04
CA HIS A 54 -7.15 13.18 3.53
C HIS A 54 -8.47 12.39 3.41
N ALA A 55 -8.40 11.08 3.64
CA ALA A 55 -9.54 10.19 3.49
C ALA A 55 -10.72 10.60 4.39
N GLU A 56 -10.44 10.98 5.63
CA GLU A 56 -11.41 11.39 6.64
C GLU A 56 -12.12 12.67 6.22
N ALA A 57 -11.37 13.68 5.76
CA ALA A 57 -11.93 14.93 5.24
C ALA A 57 -12.87 14.67 4.05
N ASN A 58 -12.45 13.83 3.10
CA ASN A 58 -13.26 13.46 1.94
C ASN A 58 -14.54 12.72 2.35
N ALA A 59 -14.45 11.78 3.30
CA ALA A 59 -15.58 11.01 3.78
C ALA A 59 -16.58 11.87 4.58
N LEU A 60 -16.08 12.77 5.44
CA LEU A 60 -16.89 13.74 6.18
C LEU A 60 -17.60 14.72 5.24
N LYS A 61 -16.90 15.21 4.20
CA LYS A 61 -17.51 16.07 3.19
C LYS A 61 -18.65 15.37 2.45
N ALA A 62 -18.49 14.08 2.13
CA ALA A 62 -19.54 13.29 1.51
C ALA A 62 -20.73 13.05 2.45
N ALA A 63 -20.47 12.81 3.75
CA ALA A 63 -21.51 12.57 4.75
C ALA A 63 -22.30 13.83 5.15
N GLY A 64 -21.67 15.00 5.13
CA GLY A 64 -22.28 16.24 5.60
C GLY A 64 -22.83 16.12 7.02
N ALA A 65 -24.06 16.62 7.24
CA ALA A 65 -24.70 16.60 8.56
C ALA A 65 -25.02 15.19 9.08
N ALA A 66 -25.11 14.18 8.20
CA ALA A 66 -25.41 12.81 8.58
C ALA A 66 -24.28 12.14 9.38
N ALA A 67 -23.06 12.70 9.35
CA ALA A 67 -21.93 12.22 10.16
C ALA A 67 -22.16 12.39 11.68
N ARG A 68 -23.05 13.29 12.11
CA ARG A 68 -23.13 13.71 13.52
C ARG A 68 -23.64 12.59 14.44
N GLY A 69 -22.82 12.23 15.42
CA GLY A 69 -23.04 11.10 16.33
C GLY A 69 -22.83 9.74 15.66
N GLY A 70 -22.25 9.72 14.46
CA GLY A 70 -21.91 8.51 13.72
C GLY A 70 -20.53 7.96 14.10
N THR A 71 -20.09 7.01 13.27
CA THR A 71 -18.82 6.29 13.41
C THR A 71 -17.93 6.55 12.20
N ALA A 72 -16.67 6.94 12.42
CA ALA A 72 -15.67 6.95 11.36
C ALA A 72 -14.86 5.66 11.37
N VAL A 73 -14.81 4.96 10.23
CA VAL A 73 -14.07 3.70 10.05
C VAL A 73 -12.93 3.96 9.09
N VAL A 74 -11.68 3.87 9.57
CA VAL A 74 -10.48 4.36 8.86
C VAL A 74 -9.34 3.33 8.86
N THR A 75 -8.64 3.21 7.74
CA THR A 75 -7.60 2.19 7.56
C THR A 75 -6.29 2.47 8.31
N LEU A 76 -6.01 3.74 8.61
CA LEU A 76 -4.82 4.18 9.34
C LEU A 76 -5.23 5.22 10.38
N GLU A 77 -4.54 5.28 11.51
CA GLU A 77 -4.80 6.26 12.57
C GLU A 77 -4.89 7.70 12.03
N PRO A 78 -5.95 8.46 12.38
CA PRO A 78 -6.10 9.84 11.94
C PRO A 78 -4.94 10.73 12.37
N CYS A 79 -4.48 11.60 11.48
CA CYS A 79 -3.31 12.43 11.76
C CYS A 79 -3.53 13.38 12.95
N ASN A 80 -2.50 13.52 13.79
CA ASN A 80 -2.52 14.35 15.01
C ASN A 80 -1.85 15.73 14.83
N HIS A 81 -1.22 15.99 13.69
CA HIS A 81 -0.49 17.23 13.46
C HIS A 81 -1.22 18.12 12.45
N THR A 82 -1.15 19.42 12.67
CA THR A 82 -1.62 20.42 11.70
C THR A 82 -0.53 20.66 10.67
N GLY A 83 -0.83 20.39 9.40
CA GLY A 83 0.04 20.67 8.26
C GLY A 83 -0.51 21.83 7.43
N VAL A 84 -0.48 21.66 6.10
CA VAL A 84 -1.23 22.53 5.17
C VAL A 84 -2.74 22.36 5.36
N THR A 85 -3.17 21.14 5.73
CA THR A 85 -4.54 20.78 6.08
C THR A 85 -4.73 20.71 7.61
N PRO A 86 -5.95 20.95 8.13
CA PRO A 86 -6.27 20.67 9.52
C PRO A 86 -6.00 19.21 9.89
N ALA A 87 -5.67 18.94 11.15
CA ALA A 87 -5.49 17.58 11.65
C ALA A 87 -6.82 16.80 11.56
N CYS A 88 -6.81 15.60 10.97
CA CYS A 88 -8.02 14.79 10.76
C CYS A 88 -8.74 14.47 12.08
N ARG A 89 -8.01 14.29 13.19
CA ARG A 89 -8.65 14.14 14.51
C ARG A 89 -9.57 15.31 14.86
N GLN A 90 -9.19 16.53 14.49
CA GLN A 90 -9.96 17.74 14.82
C GLN A 90 -11.19 17.84 13.92
N GLU A 91 -11.09 17.43 12.66
CA GLU A 91 -12.24 17.38 11.75
C GLU A 91 -13.29 16.37 12.22
N LEU A 92 -12.86 15.19 12.69
CA LEU A 92 -13.76 14.19 13.29
C LEU A 92 -14.48 14.72 14.54
N ILE A 93 -13.73 15.38 15.44
CA ILE A 93 -14.31 16.04 16.63
C ILE A 93 -15.33 17.12 16.22
N ASN A 94 -14.97 17.99 15.27
CA ASN A 94 -15.82 19.08 14.82
C ASN A 94 -17.09 18.58 14.12
N ALA A 95 -17.00 17.46 13.39
CA ALA A 95 -18.16 16.80 12.77
C ALA A 95 -19.10 16.14 13.80
N GLY A 96 -18.67 16.05 15.06
CA GLY A 96 -19.43 15.41 16.12
C GLY A 96 -19.48 13.88 15.98
N ILE A 97 -18.44 13.27 15.40
CA ILE A 97 -18.26 11.81 15.42
C ILE A 97 -18.10 11.37 16.88
N THR A 98 -18.80 10.31 17.25
CA THR A 98 -18.77 9.79 18.63
C THR A 98 -17.99 8.48 18.75
N ARG A 99 -17.68 7.84 17.63
CA ARG A 99 -16.90 6.59 17.60
C ARG A 99 -15.93 6.56 16.41
N VAL A 100 -14.74 6.04 16.62
CA VAL A 100 -13.73 5.87 15.58
C VAL A 100 -13.16 4.46 15.63
N VAL A 101 -13.22 3.76 14.50
CA VAL A 101 -12.72 2.40 14.32
C VAL A 101 -11.52 2.45 13.39
N ILE A 102 -10.36 2.01 13.90
CA ILE A 102 -9.05 2.13 13.25
C ILE A 102 -8.51 0.73 12.96
N SER A 103 -8.05 0.51 11.73
CA SER A 103 -7.35 -0.74 11.42
C SER A 103 -5.92 -0.74 11.95
N ILE A 104 -5.06 0.15 11.44
CA ILE A 104 -3.63 0.20 11.79
C ILE A 104 -3.33 1.50 12.56
N ILE A 105 -2.59 1.39 13.66
CA ILE A 105 -2.00 2.55 14.34
C ILE A 105 -0.85 3.11 13.50
N ASP A 106 -0.79 4.42 13.31
CA ASP A 106 0.24 5.05 12.48
C ASP A 106 1.57 5.06 13.24
N PRO A 107 2.61 4.31 12.79
CA PRO A 107 3.90 4.30 13.47
C PRO A 107 4.65 5.63 13.34
N THR A 108 4.16 6.56 12.51
CA THR A 108 4.71 7.90 12.33
C THR A 108 3.92 8.98 13.07
N SER A 109 2.88 8.58 13.82
CA SER A 109 2.13 9.48 14.68
C SER A 109 3.05 10.26 15.61
N ARG A 110 2.74 11.55 15.79
CA ARG A 110 3.48 12.47 16.67
C ARG A 110 2.73 12.67 17.99
N GLY A 111 3.48 12.90 19.06
CA GLY A 111 2.91 13.06 20.40
C GLY A 111 2.18 11.79 20.85
N ASP A 112 1.03 11.95 21.50
CA ASP A 112 0.23 10.82 22.00
C ASP A 112 -0.49 10.02 20.89
N GLY A 113 -0.45 10.49 19.65
CA GLY A 113 -1.19 9.93 18.52
C GLY A 113 -2.63 10.46 18.40
N GLY A 114 -3.23 10.28 17.22
CA GLY A 114 -4.61 10.70 16.95
C GLY A 114 -5.63 9.91 17.76
N ALA A 115 -5.41 8.60 17.94
CA ALA A 115 -6.29 7.71 18.68
C ALA A 115 -6.41 8.13 20.15
N ALA A 116 -5.29 8.42 20.82
CA ALA A 116 -5.29 8.87 22.21
C ALA A 116 -5.99 10.22 22.38
N VAL A 117 -5.77 11.15 21.45
CA VAL A 117 -6.40 12.48 21.53
C VAL A 117 -7.92 12.40 21.28
N LEU A 118 -8.36 11.55 20.35
CA LEU A 118 -9.80 11.30 20.14
C LEU A 118 -10.44 10.75 21.42
N ALA A 119 -9.83 9.73 22.03
CA ALA A 119 -10.30 9.15 23.29
C ALA A 119 -10.37 10.18 24.43
N ALA A 120 -9.36 11.05 24.55
CA ALA A 120 -9.36 12.14 25.53
C ALA A 120 -10.49 13.17 25.33
N HIS A 121 -11.07 13.25 24.12
CA HIS A 121 -12.25 14.08 23.83
C HIS A 121 -13.58 13.31 23.97
N GLY A 122 -13.56 12.13 24.59
CA GLY A 122 -14.76 11.33 24.87
C GLY A 122 -15.30 10.57 23.66
N ILE A 123 -14.51 10.43 22.60
CA ILE A 123 -14.83 9.57 21.44
C ILE A 123 -14.48 8.13 21.80
N ASP A 124 -15.39 7.20 21.52
CA ASP A 124 -15.13 5.77 21.65
C ASP A 124 -14.18 5.30 20.54
N VAL A 125 -13.01 4.77 20.90
CA VAL A 125 -11.97 4.40 19.93
C VAL A 125 -11.71 2.90 20.00
N GLU A 126 -11.83 2.24 18.85
CA GLU A 126 -11.45 0.85 18.66
C GLU A 126 -10.32 0.73 17.63
N THR A 127 -9.29 -0.06 17.94
CA THR A 127 -8.08 -0.18 17.12
C THR A 127 -7.82 -1.64 16.75
N ASN A 128 -6.91 -1.88 15.80
CA ASN A 128 -6.53 -3.23 15.35
C ASN A 128 -7.69 -4.01 14.70
N VAL A 129 -8.54 -3.32 13.94
CA VAL A 129 -9.68 -3.94 13.22
C VAL A 129 -9.30 -4.33 11.80
N LEU A 130 -9.25 -5.63 11.52
CA LEU A 130 -8.82 -6.22 10.23
C LEU A 130 -7.41 -5.80 9.77
N PRO A 131 -6.38 -5.78 10.64
CA PRO A 131 -5.04 -5.29 10.29
C PRO A 131 -4.42 -6.07 9.13
N ASN A 132 -4.57 -7.39 9.11
CA ASN A 132 -4.01 -8.24 8.04
C ASN A 132 -4.59 -7.92 6.66
N GLU A 133 -5.89 -7.60 6.58
CA GLU A 133 -6.53 -7.20 5.32
C GLU A 133 -6.02 -5.82 4.89
N THR A 134 -5.90 -4.86 5.81
CA THR A 134 -5.37 -3.52 5.51
C THR A 134 -3.91 -3.55 5.06
N LEU A 135 -3.10 -4.44 5.63
CA LEU A 135 -1.70 -4.63 5.26
C LEU A 135 -1.51 -5.13 3.82
N THR A 136 -2.55 -5.62 3.15
CA THR A 136 -2.49 -5.94 1.71
C THR A 136 -2.31 -4.70 0.83
N VAL A 137 -2.78 -3.53 1.29
CA VAL A 137 -2.65 -2.23 0.60
C VAL A 137 -1.57 -1.38 1.27
N LEU A 138 -1.65 -1.23 2.60
CA LEU A 138 -0.78 -0.30 3.35
C LEU A 138 0.62 -0.88 3.64
N GLY A 139 0.79 -2.20 3.52
CA GLY A 139 2.02 -2.92 3.86
C GLY A 139 3.29 -2.37 3.18
N PRO A 140 3.31 -2.20 1.84
CA PRO A 140 4.45 -1.63 1.13
C PRO A 140 4.87 -0.25 1.68
N TRP A 141 3.91 0.63 1.96
CA TRP A 141 4.19 1.95 2.51
C TRP A 141 4.77 1.86 3.93
N LEU A 142 4.21 1.02 4.81
CA LEU A 142 4.73 0.82 6.17
C LEU A 142 6.16 0.27 6.16
N THR A 143 6.42 -0.71 5.29
CA THR A 143 7.76 -1.28 5.11
C THR A 143 8.73 -0.23 4.60
N ALA A 144 8.32 0.58 3.62
CA ALA A 144 9.17 1.62 3.09
C ALA A 144 9.53 2.67 4.15
N THR A 145 8.53 3.12 4.90
CA THR A 145 8.68 4.08 6.00
C THR A 145 9.62 3.55 7.08
N ARG A 146 9.47 2.29 7.49
CA ARG A 146 10.32 1.66 8.52
C ARG A 146 11.75 1.42 8.03
N ARG A 147 11.91 0.92 6.81
CA ARG A 147 13.23 0.60 6.23
C ARG A 147 13.95 1.82 5.69
N ARG A 148 13.27 2.97 5.56
CA ARG A 148 13.81 4.21 5.00
C ARG A 148 14.32 4.04 3.56
N ARG A 149 13.67 3.13 2.81
CA ARG A 149 13.87 2.88 1.38
C ARG A 149 12.55 2.45 0.75
N PRO A 150 12.30 2.60 -0.56
CA PRO A 150 11.05 2.18 -1.17
C PRO A 150 10.91 0.65 -1.10
N TYR A 151 9.66 0.17 -1.09
CA TYR A 151 9.32 -1.23 -1.23
C TYR A 151 9.56 -1.66 -2.67
N LEU A 152 10.48 -2.60 -2.89
CA LEU A 152 10.89 -3.00 -4.23
C LEU A 152 10.21 -4.29 -4.67
N ILE A 153 9.39 -4.17 -5.73
CA ILE A 153 8.74 -5.28 -6.42
C ILE A 153 9.57 -5.60 -7.65
N TRP A 154 10.14 -6.80 -7.71
CA TRP A 154 10.81 -7.31 -8.91
C TRP A 154 9.86 -8.26 -9.66
N ALA A 155 9.50 -7.93 -10.89
CA ALA A 155 8.61 -8.72 -11.71
C ALA A 155 9.30 -9.22 -12.98
N TYR A 156 9.17 -10.50 -13.32
CA TYR A 156 9.71 -11.04 -14.57
C TYR A 156 8.89 -12.22 -15.08
N VAL A 157 9.08 -12.55 -16.35
CA VAL A 157 8.39 -13.67 -16.99
C VAL A 157 9.34 -14.86 -17.13
N LEU A 158 8.89 -16.02 -16.66
CA LEU A 158 9.65 -17.27 -16.81
C LEU A 158 9.54 -17.79 -18.24
N ASN A 159 10.67 -18.10 -18.88
CA ASN A 159 10.76 -18.70 -20.22
C ASN A 159 10.03 -17.90 -21.33
N ALA A 160 10.09 -16.56 -21.28
CA ALA A 160 9.45 -15.73 -22.29
C ALA A 160 10.09 -15.90 -23.68
N LYS A 161 9.31 -16.33 -24.68
CA LYS A 161 9.74 -16.34 -26.09
C LYS A 161 9.88 -14.93 -26.66
N ASP A 162 8.97 -14.03 -26.27
CA ASP A 162 9.03 -12.60 -26.53
C ASP A 162 9.08 -11.89 -25.18
N SER A 163 10.31 -11.53 -24.77
CA SER A 163 10.56 -10.90 -23.47
C SER A 163 10.00 -9.48 -23.41
N GLN A 164 9.95 -8.74 -24.52
CA GLN A 164 9.50 -7.34 -24.50
C GLN A 164 8.00 -7.25 -24.29
N HIS A 165 7.21 -7.94 -25.12
CA HIS A 165 5.75 -7.93 -25.00
C HIS A 165 5.29 -8.42 -23.62
N SER A 166 5.96 -9.46 -23.10
CA SER A 166 5.64 -10.02 -21.79
C SER A 166 5.96 -9.06 -20.64
N ASN A 167 7.05 -8.30 -20.74
CA ASN A 167 7.41 -7.27 -19.77
C ASN A 167 6.44 -6.08 -19.83
N ASP A 168 6.02 -5.66 -21.02
CA ASP A 168 5.04 -4.57 -21.17
C ASP A 168 3.69 -4.93 -20.53
N GLN A 169 3.26 -6.19 -20.67
CA GLN A 169 2.06 -6.68 -19.98
C GLN A 169 2.23 -6.68 -18.45
N LEU A 170 3.39 -7.08 -17.93
CA LEU A 170 3.68 -7.00 -16.50
C LEU A 170 3.64 -5.56 -15.98
N VAL A 171 4.21 -4.62 -16.74
CA VAL A 171 4.12 -3.19 -16.42
C VAL A 171 2.67 -2.76 -16.37
N ALA A 172 1.87 -3.06 -17.40
CA ALA A 172 0.45 -2.68 -17.44
C ALA A 172 -0.34 -3.25 -16.24
N ASP A 173 -0.09 -4.50 -15.87
CA ASP A 173 -0.80 -5.19 -14.79
C ASP A 173 -0.44 -4.70 -13.38
N LEU A 174 0.79 -4.19 -13.20
CA LEU A 174 1.35 -3.94 -11.87
C LEU A 174 1.66 -2.46 -11.59
N ARG A 175 1.75 -1.59 -12.60
CA ARG A 175 2.24 -0.21 -12.44
C ARG A 175 1.45 0.62 -11.43
N SER A 176 0.15 0.39 -11.29
CA SER A 176 -0.68 1.10 -10.30
C SER A 176 -0.32 0.79 -8.85
N ARG A 177 0.47 -0.26 -8.59
CA ARG A 177 0.96 -0.61 -7.24
C ARG A 177 2.26 0.11 -6.86
N ALA A 178 2.88 0.83 -7.78
CA ALA A 178 4.18 1.45 -7.57
C ALA A 178 4.15 2.95 -7.88
N ASP A 179 5.10 3.67 -7.31
CA ASP A 179 5.28 5.09 -7.64
C ASP A 179 6.23 5.24 -8.84
N LEU A 180 7.19 4.32 -8.96
CA LEU A 180 8.18 4.25 -10.04
C LEU A 180 8.10 2.91 -10.74
N VAL A 181 8.25 2.92 -12.06
CA VAL A 181 8.42 1.73 -12.89
C VAL A 181 9.76 1.84 -13.61
N HIS A 182 10.59 0.82 -13.43
CA HIS A 182 11.83 0.64 -14.16
C HIS A 182 11.72 -0.59 -15.06
N SER A 183 11.70 -0.40 -16.37
CA SER A 183 11.62 -1.47 -17.37
C SER A 183 12.63 -1.25 -18.49
N GLY A 184 13.61 -2.15 -18.62
CA GLY A 184 14.72 -1.96 -19.56
C GLY A 184 15.52 -0.70 -19.23
N LYS A 185 15.49 0.30 -20.13
CA LYS A 185 16.11 1.62 -19.93
C LYS A 185 15.10 2.72 -19.59
N ALA A 186 13.81 2.37 -19.51
CA ALA A 186 12.75 3.32 -19.22
C ALA A 186 12.54 3.41 -17.70
N LEU A 187 12.51 4.64 -17.21
CA LEU A 187 12.14 4.98 -15.85
C LEU A 187 10.97 5.96 -15.89
N GLU A 188 9.83 5.53 -15.37
CA GLU A 188 8.57 6.26 -15.44
C GLU A 188 7.87 6.32 -14.08
N GLU A 189 6.90 7.23 -13.95
CA GLU A 189 5.92 7.12 -12.86
C GLU A 189 5.03 5.88 -13.05
N GLY A 190 4.68 5.24 -11.95
CA GLY A 190 3.72 4.13 -11.95
C GLY A 190 2.36 4.55 -12.51
N ILE A 191 1.89 5.74 -12.18
CA ILE A 191 0.77 6.40 -12.85
C ILE A 191 1.29 7.73 -13.41
N PRO A 192 1.42 7.87 -14.74
CA PRO A 192 1.94 9.09 -15.35
C PRO A 192 1.19 10.34 -14.89
N GLY A 193 1.90 11.30 -14.29
CA GLY A 193 1.31 12.52 -13.75
C GLY A 193 0.47 12.29 -12.49
N GLY A 194 0.67 11.17 -11.79
CA GLY A 194 -0.04 10.78 -10.58
C GLY A 194 0.43 11.52 -9.33
N HIS A 195 1.72 11.88 -9.24
CA HIS A 195 2.29 12.52 -8.04
C HIS A 195 2.43 14.03 -8.16
N ALA A 196 2.24 14.74 -7.05
CA ALA A 196 2.40 16.19 -7.01
C ALA A 196 3.88 16.54 -7.29
N PRO A 197 4.21 17.34 -8.34
CA PRO A 197 5.59 17.61 -8.74
C PRO A 197 6.45 18.25 -7.64
N GLU A 198 5.84 18.96 -6.68
CA GLU A 198 6.51 19.59 -5.54
C GLU A 198 6.99 18.57 -4.49
N HIS A 199 6.58 17.32 -4.63
CA HIS A 199 6.74 16.29 -3.61
C HIS A 199 7.25 14.96 -4.13
N PHE A 200 7.37 14.85 -5.44
CA PHE A 200 7.84 13.66 -6.12
C PHE A 200 8.66 14.07 -7.34
N THR A 201 9.83 13.47 -7.49
CA THR A 201 10.68 13.71 -8.65
C THR A 201 11.23 12.37 -9.13
N LEU A 202 11.12 12.14 -10.44
CA LEU A 202 11.77 11.01 -11.09
C LEU A 202 13.28 11.14 -10.90
N PRO A 203 13.94 10.14 -10.29
CA PRO A 203 15.38 10.14 -10.17
C PRO A 203 16.01 9.89 -11.55
N ASP A 204 17.32 10.14 -11.65
CA ASP A 204 18.09 9.72 -12.82
C ASP A 204 18.16 8.18 -12.91
N ASP A 205 18.61 7.69 -14.07
CA ASP A 205 18.77 6.25 -14.35
C ASP A 205 19.65 5.56 -13.28
N PRO A 206 19.32 4.34 -12.81
CA PRO A 206 20.09 3.53 -11.85
C PRO A 206 21.49 3.06 -12.31
N SER A 207 22.18 3.81 -13.17
CA SER A 207 23.48 3.49 -13.78
C SER A 207 24.68 3.41 -12.81
N GLY A 208 24.45 3.30 -11.50
CA GLY A 208 25.46 3.25 -10.45
C GLY A 208 25.12 2.25 -9.33
N ASP A 209 25.48 2.60 -8.09
CA ASP A 209 25.16 1.80 -6.91
C ASP A 209 23.64 1.75 -6.69
N LEU A 210 23.08 0.53 -6.75
CA LEU A 210 21.64 0.29 -6.61
C LEU A 210 21.13 0.72 -5.23
N HIS A 211 21.89 0.51 -4.15
CA HIS A 211 21.48 0.92 -2.80
C HIS A 211 21.40 2.44 -2.70
N GLN A 212 22.39 3.14 -3.27
CA GLN A 212 22.39 4.59 -3.35
C GLN A 212 21.21 5.11 -4.19
N TRP A 213 20.94 4.49 -5.33
CA TRP A 213 19.80 4.86 -6.18
C TRP A 213 18.47 4.69 -5.46
N ILE A 214 18.25 3.53 -4.83
CA ILE A 214 17.07 3.23 -4.02
C ILE A 214 16.89 4.28 -2.90
N SER A 215 17.99 4.67 -2.23
CA SER A 215 17.97 5.73 -1.22
C SER A 215 17.56 7.09 -1.81
N THR A 216 18.07 7.43 -3.00
CA THR A 216 17.66 8.64 -3.72
C THR A 216 16.17 8.62 -4.05
N CYS A 217 15.64 7.51 -4.59
CA CYS A 217 14.20 7.34 -4.85
C CYS A 217 13.35 7.62 -3.61
N TYR A 218 13.78 7.14 -2.43
CA TYR A 218 13.07 7.40 -1.18
C TYR A 218 13.08 8.87 -0.79
N ALA A 219 14.24 9.53 -0.92
CA ALA A 219 14.42 10.94 -0.62
C ALA A 219 13.58 11.83 -1.55
N THR A 220 13.42 11.44 -2.82
CA THR A 220 12.59 12.15 -3.81
C THR A 220 11.11 11.77 -3.76
N GLY A 221 10.67 10.98 -2.78
CA GLY A 221 9.25 10.79 -2.46
C GLY A 221 8.69 9.40 -2.74
N SER A 222 9.41 8.52 -3.44
CA SER A 222 8.94 7.16 -3.75
C SER A 222 8.89 6.28 -2.49
N ARG A 223 7.85 5.48 -2.38
CA ARG A 223 7.61 4.46 -1.35
C ARG A 223 7.46 3.06 -1.96
N ALA A 224 7.21 2.95 -3.27
CA ALA A 224 7.20 1.68 -3.99
C ALA A 224 7.84 1.80 -5.38
N ILE A 225 8.68 0.82 -5.73
CA ILE A 225 9.32 0.68 -7.04
C ILE A 225 8.91 -0.66 -7.65
N LEU A 226 8.52 -0.65 -8.92
CA LEU A 226 8.35 -1.84 -9.75
C LEU A 226 9.51 -1.93 -10.74
N ALA A 227 10.36 -2.95 -10.60
CA ALA A 227 11.39 -3.28 -11.58
C ALA A 227 10.93 -4.48 -12.42
N VAL A 228 10.91 -4.34 -13.75
CA VAL A 228 10.42 -5.37 -14.68
C VAL A 228 11.53 -5.90 -15.56
N GLY A 229 11.69 -7.22 -15.62
CA GLY A 229 12.68 -7.94 -16.45
C GLY A 229 13.54 -8.96 -15.69
N ALA A 230 14.06 -9.97 -16.39
CA ALA A 230 14.81 -11.08 -15.77
C ALA A 230 16.21 -10.68 -15.22
N ASP A 231 16.75 -9.55 -15.66
CA ASP A 231 18.03 -9.01 -15.17
C ASP A 231 17.94 -7.49 -14.93
N SER A 232 16.79 -7.02 -14.42
CA SER A 232 16.62 -5.60 -14.12
C SER A 232 17.67 -5.15 -13.10
N ASN A 233 18.65 -4.37 -13.54
CA ASN A 233 19.70 -3.74 -12.72
C ASN A 233 20.46 -4.68 -11.78
N GLY A 234 20.71 -5.93 -12.18
CA GLY A 234 21.44 -6.87 -11.34
C GLY A 234 20.74 -7.23 -10.03
N LEU A 235 19.39 -7.16 -9.98
CA LEU A 235 18.62 -7.52 -8.78
C LEU A 235 18.83 -8.98 -8.34
N HIS A 236 19.25 -9.85 -9.26
CA HIS A 236 19.57 -11.25 -8.96
C HIS A 236 20.76 -11.40 -7.99
N VAL A 237 21.73 -10.46 -7.99
CA VAL A 237 22.83 -10.41 -7.00
C VAL A 237 22.56 -9.43 -5.85
N ASN A 238 21.56 -8.56 -5.98
CA ASN A 238 21.15 -7.58 -4.95
C ASN A 238 19.79 -7.94 -4.35
N LEU A 239 19.57 -9.23 -4.07
CA LEU A 239 18.28 -9.71 -3.58
C LEU A 239 17.90 -9.06 -2.25
N ASP A 240 18.84 -8.57 -1.43
CA ASP A 240 18.62 -7.85 -0.17
C ASP A 240 17.80 -6.55 -0.34
N CYS A 241 17.85 -5.94 -1.53
CA CYS A 241 17.04 -4.78 -1.89
C CYS A 241 15.59 -5.13 -2.22
N VAL A 242 15.30 -6.37 -2.63
CA VAL A 242 13.98 -6.81 -3.11
C VAL A 242 13.06 -7.18 -1.94
N ASP A 243 11.81 -6.74 -1.96
CA ASP A 243 10.83 -7.10 -0.92
C ASP A 243 9.75 -8.07 -1.44
N GLU A 244 9.41 -7.98 -2.72
CA GLU A 244 8.46 -8.87 -3.40
C GLU A 244 9.02 -9.31 -4.76
N ILE A 245 8.87 -10.60 -5.08
CA ILE A 245 9.15 -11.14 -6.41
C ILE A 245 7.83 -11.58 -7.03
N VAL A 246 7.57 -11.16 -8.27
CA VAL A 246 6.42 -11.55 -9.06
C VAL A 246 6.90 -12.30 -10.31
N VAL A 247 6.62 -13.60 -10.37
CA VAL A 247 6.98 -14.43 -11.52
C VAL A 247 5.73 -14.69 -12.34
N ALA A 248 5.69 -14.17 -13.56
CA ALA A 248 4.67 -14.54 -14.53
C ALA A 248 5.07 -15.83 -15.25
N VAL A 249 4.15 -16.79 -15.27
CA VAL A 249 4.31 -18.08 -15.92
C VAL A 249 3.24 -18.18 -16.99
N GLY A 250 3.66 -18.19 -18.25
CA GLY A 250 2.77 -18.31 -19.40
C GLY A 250 2.02 -19.64 -19.41
N LYS A 251 0.81 -19.66 -19.97
CA LYS A 251 0.05 -20.89 -20.16
C LYS A 251 0.76 -21.82 -21.16
N ALA A 252 1.27 -22.94 -20.67
CA ALA A 252 1.81 -23.98 -21.54
C ALA A 252 0.66 -24.72 -22.27
N PRO A 253 0.84 -25.14 -23.54
CA PRO A 253 -0.03 -26.15 -24.11
C PRO A 253 -0.01 -27.41 -23.24
N PRO A 254 -1.11 -28.20 -23.21
CA PRO A 254 -1.11 -29.47 -22.49
C PRO A 254 0.06 -30.31 -23.00
N ALA A 255 0.98 -30.64 -22.11
CA ALA A 255 2.18 -31.38 -22.47
C ALA A 255 1.82 -32.83 -22.80
N SER A 256 2.46 -33.42 -23.81
CA SER A 256 2.38 -34.85 -24.11
C SER A 256 3.16 -35.71 -23.09
N GLY A 257 3.86 -35.09 -22.13
CA GLY A 257 4.54 -35.73 -21.02
C GLY A 257 4.96 -34.72 -19.94
N LEU A 258 5.07 -35.16 -18.69
CA LEU A 258 5.59 -34.37 -17.58
C LEU A 258 7.12 -34.44 -17.61
N ALA A 259 7.79 -33.39 -18.10
CA ALA A 259 9.21 -33.22 -17.86
C ALA A 259 9.40 -32.76 -16.41
N ALA A 260 10.02 -33.58 -15.57
CA ALA A 260 10.37 -33.18 -14.21
C ALA A 260 11.49 -32.13 -14.29
N ALA A 261 11.17 -30.88 -13.95
CA ALA A 261 12.15 -29.84 -13.73
C ALA A 261 12.15 -29.51 -12.23
N THR A 262 13.31 -29.68 -11.58
CA THR A 262 13.51 -29.18 -10.22
C THR A 262 14.07 -27.78 -10.34
N ILE A 263 13.21 -26.78 -10.16
CA ILE A 263 13.63 -25.38 -10.07
C ILE A 263 13.43 -24.98 -8.62
N ASP A 264 14.49 -24.48 -7.98
CA ASP A 264 14.32 -23.79 -6.70
C ASP A 264 13.66 -22.44 -6.98
N LEU A 265 12.34 -22.42 -6.81
CA LEU A 265 11.50 -21.25 -7.08
C LEU A 265 11.48 -20.29 -5.89
N THR A 266 12.16 -20.59 -4.79
CA THR A 266 12.09 -19.79 -3.56
C THR A 266 13.50 -19.32 -3.18
N PRO A 267 13.96 -18.16 -3.69
CA PRO A 267 15.26 -17.63 -3.33
C PRO A 267 15.41 -17.53 -1.81
N ALA A 268 16.62 -17.74 -1.31
CA ALA A 268 16.88 -17.65 0.13
C ALA A 268 16.38 -16.31 0.71
N GLY A 269 15.63 -16.38 1.81
CA GLY A 269 15.01 -15.22 2.45
C GLY A 269 13.65 -14.81 1.91
N PHE A 270 13.08 -15.57 0.96
CA PHE A 270 11.72 -15.40 0.46
C PHE A 270 10.82 -16.58 0.83
N GLU A 271 9.53 -16.32 0.89
CA GLU A 271 8.48 -17.31 1.09
C GLU A 271 7.35 -17.13 0.07
N TRP A 272 6.61 -18.21 -0.16
CA TRP A 272 5.44 -18.19 -1.04
C TRP A 272 4.32 -17.36 -0.40
N ALA A 273 3.83 -16.37 -1.16
CA ALA A 273 2.72 -15.52 -0.73
C ALA A 273 1.41 -15.95 -1.39
N ASP A 274 1.38 -16.13 -2.72
CA ASP A 274 0.16 -16.47 -3.47
C ASP A 274 0.48 -16.98 -4.89
N ILE A 275 -0.48 -17.71 -5.47
CA ILE A 275 -0.56 -18.02 -6.90
C ILE A 275 -1.92 -17.56 -7.41
N SER A 276 -1.91 -16.60 -8.34
CA SER A 276 -3.13 -16.04 -8.91
C SER A 276 -3.15 -16.10 -10.44
N PRO A 277 -4.32 -16.18 -11.08
CA PRO A 277 -4.42 -16.09 -12.52
C PRO A 277 -4.00 -14.71 -13.04
N SER A 278 -3.52 -14.66 -14.27
CA SER A 278 -3.30 -13.45 -15.06
C SER A 278 -3.91 -13.60 -16.46
N SER A 279 -3.91 -12.51 -17.24
CA SER A 279 -4.37 -12.50 -18.63
C SER A 279 -3.62 -13.51 -19.52
N THR A 280 -2.36 -13.82 -19.19
CA THR A 280 -1.45 -14.65 -20.00
C THR A 280 -1.07 -15.99 -19.36
N GLY A 281 -1.54 -16.28 -18.15
CA GLY A 281 -1.22 -17.51 -17.43
C GLY A 281 -1.43 -17.39 -15.93
N ASN A 282 -0.39 -17.66 -15.14
CA ASN A 282 -0.40 -17.53 -13.70
C ASN A 282 0.68 -16.55 -13.23
N ARG A 283 0.45 -15.90 -12.09
CA ARG A 283 1.42 -15.10 -11.36
C ARG A 283 1.71 -15.77 -10.03
N ILE A 284 2.99 -16.00 -9.78
CA ILE A 284 3.50 -16.46 -8.51
C ILE A 284 4.05 -15.24 -7.77
N ARG A 285 3.66 -15.05 -6.52
CA ARG A 285 4.19 -13.98 -5.66
C ARG A 285 4.99 -14.59 -4.52
N LEU A 286 6.21 -14.11 -4.37
CA LEU A 286 7.09 -14.41 -3.26
C LEU A 286 7.31 -13.12 -2.46
N ARG A 287 7.40 -13.22 -1.14
CA ARG A 287 7.69 -12.08 -0.26
C ARG A 287 8.86 -12.39 0.64
N ARG A 288 9.63 -11.37 1.01
CA ARG A 288 10.71 -11.54 1.98
C ARG A 288 10.14 -12.03 3.32
N SER A 289 10.70 -13.10 3.90
CA SER A 289 10.18 -13.72 5.13
C SER A 289 10.17 -12.77 6.34
N GLU A 290 11.11 -11.82 6.39
CA GLU A 290 11.12 -10.76 7.41
C GLU A 290 9.90 -9.83 7.32
N HIS A 291 9.27 -9.69 6.15
CA HIS A 291 8.08 -8.88 5.98
C HIS A 291 6.88 -9.49 6.70
N SER A 292 6.79 -10.82 6.74
CA SER A 292 5.69 -11.53 7.40
C SER A 292 5.78 -11.46 8.92
N SER A 293 6.99 -11.50 9.49
CA SER A 293 7.20 -11.24 10.91
C SER A 293 6.97 -9.77 11.28
N LEU A 294 7.28 -8.84 10.36
CA LEU A 294 7.03 -7.41 10.52
C LEU A 294 5.53 -7.07 10.54
N GLN A 295 4.79 -7.63 9.58
CA GLN A 295 3.33 -7.50 9.49
C GLN A 295 2.65 -8.14 10.70
N ALA A 296 3.15 -9.28 11.17
CA ALA A 296 2.67 -9.91 12.40
C ALA A 296 2.88 -9.02 13.63
N GLY A 297 4.02 -8.32 13.74
CA GLY A 297 4.29 -7.38 14.83
C GLY A 297 3.39 -6.14 14.81
N ILE A 298 3.14 -5.59 13.61
CA ILE A 298 2.23 -4.44 13.43
C ILE A 298 0.79 -4.84 13.80
N ALA A 299 0.33 -6.02 13.38
CA ALA A 299 -1.01 -6.53 13.72
C ALA A 299 -1.19 -6.86 15.22
N GLN A 300 -0.11 -7.05 15.97
CA GLN A 300 -0.14 -7.42 17.40
C GLN A 300 -0.01 -6.23 18.36
N THR A 301 0.15 -5.00 17.86
CA THR A 301 0.30 -3.81 18.71
C THR A 301 -1.06 -3.39 19.29
N ARG A 302 -1.55 -4.12 20.29
CA ARG A 302 -2.60 -3.64 21.20
C ARG A 302 -1.98 -2.55 22.08
N MET A 303 -2.50 -1.32 22.03
CA MET A 303 -2.23 -0.37 23.11
C MET A 303 -2.71 -0.99 24.42
N ARG A 304 -1.79 -1.09 25.38
CA ARG A 304 -2.11 -1.25 26.79
C ARG A 304 -2.64 0.07 27.34
#